data_AF-A0A183AVE8-F1
#
_entry.id   AF-A0A183AVE8-F1
#
_cell.length_a   1.000
_cell.length_b   1.000
_cell.length_c   1.000
_cell.angle_alpha   90.00
_cell.angle_beta   90.00
_cell.angle_gamma   90.00
#
_symmetry.space_group_name_H-M   'P 1'
#
loop_
_entity.id
_entity.type
_entity.pdbx_description
1 polymer ?
#
loop_
_entity_poly.entity_id
_entity_poly.type
_entity_poly.pdbx_seq_one_letter_code
_entity_poly.pdbx_strand_id
1 'polypeptide(L)'
;MTRKVHKIRDQETNENTFELDPENHGLSLPGRTRRNWRLCKVFLMDQEFAFRPKEDKGLRANFLKLYNTHGKLVTICPSTTKLLEWNEALTAVLRTQAAQDYIGYNRFGSFAPPRPNTQATVFIDGAYYMEAVARAIAQAQHEIFITDWCMNPELFLRRPIQSNTWRLDKLLQAKARQGVRICVILYAGIEKVVPFVSAKTAGHLHSLHPNIHVYRSPLIKWFWSHHEKMVAIDQSIVFMGGIDLCFGRWDTIDHR
;
A
#
# COMPACT_ATOMS: atom_id res chain seq x y z
N MET A 1 24.82 -17.23 -73.18
CA MET A 1 23.41 -17.35 -72.73
C MET A 1 23.19 -16.37 -71.58
N THR A 2 22.19 -15.48 -71.76
CA THR A 2 21.38 -14.74 -70.76
C THR A 2 22.01 -13.94 -69.60
N ARG A 3 22.00 -12.62 -69.83
CA ARG A 3 21.77 -11.45 -68.95
C ARG A 3 20.95 -11.64 -67.63
N LYS A 4 21.28 -10.78 -66.66
CA LYS A 4 20.44 -9.77 -65.93
C LYS A 4 20.17 -9.93 -64.40
N VAL A 5 20.40 -8.79 -63.71
CA VAL A 5 19.57 -8.11 -62.66
C VAL A 5 19.90 -8.33 -61.16
N HIS A 6 20.19 -7.21 -60.48
CA HIS A 6 20.08 -6.98 -59.03
C HIS A 6 18.61 -6.99 -58.55
N LYS A 7 18.32 -7.51 -57.35
CA LYS A 7 17.08 -7.17 -56.63
C LYS A 7 17.28 -7.19 -55.11
N ILE A 8 17.04 -6.04 -54.48
CA ILE A 8 16.73 -5.84 -53.06
C ILE A 8 15.27 -6.27 -52.82
N ARG A 9 14.94 -6.91 -51.69
CA ARG A 9 13.66 -6.73 -50.95
C ARG A 9 13.58 -7.50 -49.62
N ASP A 10 13.41 -6.73 -48.55
CA ASP A 10 12.40 -6.76 -47.46
C ASP A 10 11.62 -8.04 -47.15
N GLN A 11 11.56 -8.38 -45.85
CA GLN A 11 10.38 -8.60 -44.98
C GLN A 11 10.88 -9.10 -43.61
N GLU A 12 10.81 -8.33 -42.53
CA GLU A 12 9.63 -8.19 -41.64
C GLU A 12 8.89 -9.51 -41.41
N THR A 13 9.23 -10.21 -40.33
CA THR A 13 8.31 -11.14 -39.68
C THR A 13 8.02 -10.61 -38.28
N ASN A 14 6.84 -10.01 -38.17
CA ASN A 14 6.08 -9.77 -36.95
C ASN A 14 6.07 -11.01 -36.06
N GLU A 15 6.57 -10.88 -34.83
CA GLU A 15 6.13 -11.68 -33.68
C GLU A 15 5.98 -10.77 -32.46
N ASN A 16 5.11 -9.75 -32.58
CA ASN A 16 4.49 -9.08 -31.44
C ASN A 16 3.03 -9.52 -31.33
N THR A 17 2.81 -10.84 -31.33
CA THR A 17 1.52 -11.42 -30.98
C THR A 17 1.48 -11.54 -29.46
N PHE A 18 0.79 -10.61 -28.80
CA PHE A 18 0.43 -10.77 -27.40
C PHE A 18 -0.65 -11.85 -27.32
N GLU A 19 -0.26 -13.08 -26.97
CA GLU A 19 -1.23 -14.07 -26.53
C GLU A 19 -1.69 -13.70 -25.11
N LEU A 20 -3.00 -13.52 -24.95
CA LEU A 20 -3.65 -13.42 -23.65
C LEU A 20 -3.70 -14.84 -23.08
N ASP A 21 -2.91 -15.09 -22.03
CA ASP A 21 -3.03 -16.29 -21.20
C ASP A 21 -4.40 -16.28 -20.49
N PRO A 22 -5.32 -17.23 -20.78
CA PRO A 22 -6.66 -17.21 -20.23
C PRO A 22 -6.74 -17.50 -18.72
N GLU A 23 -5.65 -17.94 -18.08
CA GLU A 23 -5.73 -18.46 -16.70
C GLU A 23 -4.94 -17.69 -15.62
N ASN A 24 -4.31 -16.55 -15.95
CA ASN A 24 -3.65 -15.74 -14.92
C ASN A 24 -3.70 -14.23 -15.22
N HIS A 25 -4.34 -13.45 -14.34
CA HIS A 25 -4.33 -11.98 -14.36
C HIS A 25 -2.97 -11.35 -13.96
N GLY A 26 -1.86 -11.98 -14.33
CA GLY A 26 -0.50 -11.50 -14.06
C GLY A 26 0.23 -11.13 -15.35
N LEU A 27 0.67 -9.87 -15.45
CA LEU A 27 1.59 -9.42 -16.51
C LEU A 27 2.92 -10.20 -16.39
N SER A 28 3.12 -11.21 -17.25
CA SER A 28 4.43 -11.84 -17.40
C SER A 28 5.21 -11.15 -18.53
N LEU A 29 6.41 -10.65 -18.22
CA LEU A 29 7.30 -10.01 -19.18
C LEU A 29 8.27 -11.06 -19.76
N PRO A 30 8.40 -11.20 -21.08
CA PRO A 30 9.33 -12.14 -21.68
C PRO A 30 10.77 -11.59 -21.60
N GLY A 31 11.71 -12.47 -21.23
CA GLY A 31 13.14 -12.19 -21.28
C GLY A 31 13.84 -12.30 -19.93
N ARG A 32 14.40 -13.48 -19.66
CA ARG A 32 15.15 -13.82 -18.45
C ARG A 32 16.53 -13.13 -18.44
N THR A 33 16.56 -11.81 -18.26
CA THR A 33 17.74 -11.13 -17.71
C THR A 33 17.54 -11.02 -16.20
N ARG A 34 18.44 -11.60 -15.40
CA ARG A 34 18.46 -11.43 -13.92
C ARG A 34 18.81 -9.97 -13.58
N ARG A 35 17.91 -9.03 -13.85
CA ARG A 35 17.94 -7.72 -13.22
C ARG A 35 17.36 -7.91 -11.83
N ASN A 36 18.21 -7.77 -10.81
CA ASN A 36 17.75 -7.70 -9.43
C ASN A 36 17.01 -6.37 -9.27
N TRP A 37 15.70 -6.39 -9.45
CA TRP A 37 14.85 -5.24 -9.21
C TRP A 37 14.79 -5.01 -7.70
N ARG A 38 15.17 -3.82 -7.26
CA ARG A 38 14.94 -3.33 -5.90
C ARG A 38 13.88 -2.25 -5.97
N LEU A 39 12.85 -2.36 -5.12
CA LEU A 39 11.91 -1.26 -4.92
C LEU A 39 12.66 -0.07 -4.31
N CYS A 40 12.78 1.01 -5.08
CA CYS A 40 13.50 2.21 -4.65
C CYS A 40 12.56 3.28 -4.10
N LYS A 41 11.41 3.47 -4.76
CA LYS A 41 10.45 4.53 -4.43
C LYS A 41 9.07 4.17 -4.94
N VAL A 42 8.05 4.52 -4.18
CA VAL A 42 6.65 4.49 -4.59
C VAL A 42 6.25 5.92 -4.95
N PHE A 43 5.56 6.09 -6.08
CA PHE A 43 5.03 7.37 -6.53
C PHE A 43 3.56 7.19 -6.89
N LEU A 44 2.68 7.81 -6.10
CA LEU A 44 1.23 7.60 -6.24
C LEU A 44 0.67 8.45 -7.37
N MET A 45 -0.30 7.89 -8.10
CA MET A 45 -1.17 8.63 -9.02
C MET A 45 -2.36 9.17 -8.21
N ASP A 46 -2.26 10.44 -7.79
CA ASP A 46 -3.32 11.16 -7.10
C ASP A 46 -3.97 12.22 -8.03
N GLN A 47 -4.85 13.06 -7.49
CA GLN A 47 -5.58 14.09 -8.24
C GLN A 47 -4.67 15.13 -8.91
N GLU A 48 -3.45 15.31 -8.41
CA GLU A 48 -2.44 16.21 -8.97
C GLU A 48 -1.42 15.44 -9.83
N PHE A 49 -1.72 14.18 -10.18
CA PHE A 49 -0.80 13.37 -10.97
C PHE A 49 -0.66 13.92 -12.38
N ALA A 50 0.56 14.25 -12.73
CA ALA A 50 0.90 14.67 -14.09
C ALA A 50 2.28 14.16 -14.46
N PHE A 51 2.53 14.02 -15.76
CA PHE A 51 3.86 13.72 -16.27
C PHE A 51 4.20 14.55 -17.49
N ARG A 52 5.49 14.80 -17.68
CA ARG A 52 6.03 15.55 -18.82
C ARG A 52 7.28 14.85 -19.36
N PRO A 53 7.22 14.26 -20.55
CA PRO A 53 8.42 13.84 -21.26
C PRO A 53 9.18 15.09 -21.73
N LYS A 54 10.50 15.11 -21.53
CA LYS A 54 11.38 16.19 -22.03
C LYS A 54 12.64 15.58 -22.62
N GLU A 55 12.91 15.89 -23.88
CA GLU A 55 14.24 15.70 -24.46
C GLU A 55 15.13 16.88 -24.06
N ASP A 56 16.32 16.60 -23.52
CA ASP A 56 17.31 17.63 -23.25
C ASP A 56 18.49 17.51 -24.22
N LYS A 57 18.47 18.37 -25.24
CA LYS A 57 19.49 18.38 -26.30
C LYS A 57 20.89 18.75 -25.77
N GLY A 58 20.98 19.46 -24.64
CA GLY A 58 22.25 19.88 -24.05
C GLY A 58 22.97 18.78 -23.27
N LEU A 59 22.22 17.93 -22.56
CA LEU A 59 22.78 16.87 -21.70
C LEU A 59 22.87 15.50 -22.39
N ARG A 60 22.47 15.37 -23.66
CA ARG A 60 22.33 14.09 -24.39
C ARG A 60 21.53 13.05 -23.61
N ALA A 61 20.58 13.50 -22.79
CA ALA A 61 19.78 12.64 -21.93
C ALA A 61 18.32 13.06 -22.01
N ASN A 62 17.44 12.06 -21.99
CA ASN A 62 16.01 12.28 -21.95
C ASN A 62 15.52 12.18 -20.51
N PHE A 63 14.48 12.94 -20.19
CA PHE A 63 13.94 13.00 -18.83
C PHE A 63 12.43 12.80 -18.86
N LEU A 64 11.95 11.94 -17.98
CA LEU A 64 10.53 11.83 -17.66
C LEU A 64 10.30 12.40 -16.26
N LYS A 65 9.56 13.51 -16.21
CA LYS A 65 9.22 14.21 -14.96
C LYS A 65 7.80 13.81 -14.57
N LEU A 66 7.64 13.32 -13.35
CA LEU A 66 6.37 12.92 -12.73
C LEU A 66 6.07 13.88 -11.57
N TYR A 67 4.80 14.19 -11.37
CA TYR A 67 4.28 15.12 -10.38
C TYR A 67 3.09 14.50 -9.68
N ASN A 68 2.91 14.79 -8.39
CA ASN A 68 1.73 14.47 -7.60
C ASN A 68 1.66 15.44 -6.40
N THR A 69 0.67 15.29 -5.51
CA THR A 69 0.49 16.18 -4.35
C THR A 69 1.71 16.22 -3.41
N HIS A 70 2.49 15.13 -3.38
CA HIS A 70 3.65 14.99 -2.48
C HIS A 70 4.94 15.52 -3.09
N GLY A 71 4.99 15.76 -4.41
CA GLY A 71 6.12 16.41 -5.07
C GLY A 71 6.43 15.86 -6.45
N LYS A 72 7.73 15.85 -6.79
CA LYS A 72 8.24 15.58 -8.13
C LYS A 72 9.24 14.44 -8.13
N LEU A 73 9.11 13.54 -9.10
CA LEU A 73 10.11 12.51 -9.41
C LEU A 73 10.65 12.75 -10.82
N VAL A 74 11.97 12.76 -10.96
CA VAL A 74 12.64 12.87 -12.27
C VAL A 74 13.38 11.58 -12.54
N THR A 75 13.08 10.97 -13.68
CA THR A 75 13.75 9.77 -14.16
C THR A 75 14.54 10.08 -15.43
N ILE A 76 15.70 9.46 -15.55
CA ILE A 76 16.55 9.58 -16.74
C ILE A 76 16.16 8.44 -17.68
N CYS A 77 15.79 8.79 -18.91
CA CYS A 77 15.50 7.84 -19.97
C CYS A 77 16.75 7.71 -20.85
N PRO A 78 17.27 6.50 -21.07
CA PRO A 78 18.53 6.28 -21.78
C PRO A 78 18.43 6.52 -23.30
N SER A 79 17.22 6.55 -23.86
CA SER A 79 16.97 6.80 -25.28
C SER A 79 15.62 7.47 -25.51
N THR A 80 15.40 8.04 -26.70
CA THR A 80 14.10 8.62 -27.09
C THR A 80 13.03 7.54 -27.19
N THR A 81 13.37 6.36 -27.71
CA THR A 81 12.46 5.20 -27.73
C THR A 81 11.95 4.87 -26.32
N LYS A 82 12.84 4.81 -25.32
CA LYS A 82 12.40 4.53 -23.93
C LYS A 82 11.55 5.65 -23.35
N LEU A 83 11.81 6.91 -23.69
CA LEU A 83 10.97 8.03 -23.27
C LEU A 83 9.55 7.91 -23.86
N LEU A 84 9.44 7.55 -25.14
CA LEU A 84 8.17 7.34 -25.83
C LEU A 84 7.40 6.13 -25.29
N GLU A 85 8.08 5.00 -25.06
CA GLU A 85 7.48 3.82 -24.42
C GLU A 85 6.86 4.17 -23.06
N TRP A 86 7.57 4.92 -22.21
CA TRP A 86 7.03 5.37 -20.92
C TRP A 86 5.86 6.33 -21.08
N ASN A 87 5.94 7.25 -22.04
CA ASN A 87 4.86 8.19 -22.33
C ASN A 87 3.59 7.43 -22.73
N GLU A 88 3.68 6.47 -23.64
CA GLU A 88 2.57 5.63 -24.07
C GLU A 88 2.02 4.78 -22.93
N ALA A 89 2.88 4.12 -22.15
CA ALA A 89 2.46 3.29 -21.02
C ALA A 89 1.72 4.10 -19.95
N LEU A 90 2.23 5.29 -19.59
CA LEU A 90 1.56 6.17 -18.63
C LEU A 90 0.24 6.70 -19.20
N THR A 91 0.20 7.14 -20.46
CA THR A 91 -1.05 7.57 -21.10
C THR A 91 -2.09 6.44 -21.12
N ALA A 92 -1.67 5.20 -21.37
CA ALA A 92 -2.56 4.05 -21.35
C ALA A 92 -3.12 3.78 -19.95
N VAL A 93 -2.27 3.80 -18.90
CA VAL A 93 -2.71 3.62 -17.51
C VAL A 93 -3.70 4.69 -17.10
N LEU A 94 -3.46 5.97 -17.45
CA LEU A 94 -4.38 7.06 -17.11
C LEU A 94 -5.76 6.90 -17.75
N ARG A 95 -5.92 6.13 -18.82
CA ARG A 95 -7.24 5.85 -19.44
C ARG A 95 -8.01 4.73 -18.74
N THR A 96 -7.36 3.98 -17.84
CA THR A 96 -8.02 2.90 -17.10
C THR A 96 -8.94 3.45 -16.02
N GLN A 97 -10.05 2.75 -15.74
CA GLN A 97 -10.95 3.13 -14.66
C GLN A 97 -10.24 3.15 -13.30
N ALA A 98 -9.35 2.19 -13.06
CA ALA A 98 -8.57 2.10 -11.83
C ALA A 98 -7.72 3.36 -11.59
N ALA A 99 -7.12 3.95 -12.62
CA ALA A 99 -6.41 5.23 -12.47
C ALA A 99 -7.38 6.40 -12.31
N GLN A 100 -8.44 6.43 -13.11
CA GLN A 100 -9.47 7.49 -13.08
C GLN A 100 -10.09 7.67 -11.69
N ASP A 101 -10.28 6.57 -10.95
CA ASP A 101 -10.78 6.60 -9.57
C ASP A 101 -9.95 7.50 -8.63
N TYR A 102 -8.64 7.64 -8.86
CA TYR A 102 -7.73 8.36 -7.96
C TYR A 102 -7.20 9.67 -8.52
N ILE A 103 -7.14 9.82 -9.86
CA ILE A 103 -6.70 11.06 -10.50
C ILE A 103 -7.86 12.03 -10.79
N GLY A 104 -9.09 11.50 -10.87
CA GLY A 104 -10.29 12.29 -11.12
C GLY A 104 -10.79 13.02 -9.86
N TYR A 105 -11.64 14.02 -10.08
CA TYR A 105 -12.36 14.65 -8.98
C TYR A 105 -13.41 13.69 -8.40
N ASN A 106 -13.38 13.47 -7.09
CA ASN A 106 -14.38 12.69 -6.39
C ASN A 106 -15.23 13.56 -5.46
N ARG A 107 -16.41 13.04 -5.10
CA ARG A 107 -17.36 13.70 -4.18
C ARG A 107 -16.64 14.20 -2.91
N PHE A 108 -16.94 15.43 -2.51
CA PHE A 108 -16.34 16.13 -1.36
C PHE A 108 -14.82 16.41 -1.47
N GLY A 109 -14.22 16.30 -2.65
CA GLY A 109 -12.77 16.42 -2.81
C GLY A 109 -12.00 15.24 -2.19
N SER A 110 -12.65 14.09 -2.01
CA SER A 110 -12.02 12.86 -1.54
C SER A 110 -10.97 12.36 -2.54
N PHE A 111 -9.93 11.68 -2.06
CA PHE A 111 -9.00 10.96 -2.95
C PHE A 111 -9.63 9.68 -3.54
N ALA A 112 -10.72 9.18 -2.93
CA ALA A 112 -11.40 7.94 -3.31
C ALA A 112 -12.85 8.21 -3.78
N PRO A 113 -13.33 7.48 -4.81
CA PRO A 113 -14.71 7.59 -5.29
C PRO A 113 -15.68 6.80 -4.40
N PRO A 114 -16.99 7.07 -4.49
CA PRO A 114 -18.01 6.18 -3.92
C PRO A 114 -17.89 4.76 -4.50
N ARG A 115 -17.94 3.75 -3.63
CA ARG A 115 -17.95 2.32 -4.00
C ARG A 115 -19.34 1.73 -3.73
N PRO A 116 -20.24 1.64 -4.75
CA PRO A 116 -21.57 1.08 -4.55
C PRO A 116 -21.47 -0.40 -4.17
N ASN A 117 -22.49 -0.91 -3.48
CA ASN A 117 -22.59 -2.32 -3.07
C ASN A 117 -21.46 -2.79 -2.12
N THR A 118 -20.81 -1.86 -1.41
CA THR A 118 -19.85 -2.20 -0.36
C THR A 118 -20.60 -2.73 0.87
N GLN A 119 -20.21 -3.92 1.35
CA GLN A 119 -20.72 -4.44 2.61
C GLN A 119 -20.11 -3.66 3.78
N ALA A 120 -20.96 -3.13 4.65
CA ALA A 120 -20.54 -2.39 5.83
C ALA A 120 -21.23 -2.96 7.06
N THR A 121 -20.48 -3.09 8.16
CA THR A 121 -21.00 -3.48 9.46
C THR A 121 -20.63 -2.40 10.46
N VAL A 122 -21.61 -1.98 11.28
CA VAL A 122 -21.41 -1.01 12.35
C VAL A 122 -21.21 -1.76 13.65
N PHE A 123 -20.14 -1.41 14.37
CA PHE A 123 -19.88 -1.91 15.72
C PHE A 123 -20.14 -0.78 16.72
N ILE A 124 -20.96 -1.10 17.74
CA ILE A 124 -21.16 -0.26 18.91
C ILE A 124 -20.30 -0.87 20.03
N ASP A 125 -19.57 0.00 20.74
CA ASP A 125 -18.58 -0.35 21.76
C ASP A 125 -17.39 -1.19 21.27
N GLY A 126 -16.44 -1.44 22.18
CA GLY A 126 -15.18 -2.12 21.88
C GLY A 126 -15.28 -3.63 21.79
N ALA A 127 -16.22 -4.28 22.49
CA ALA A 127 -16.22 -5.74 22.63
C ALA A 127 -16.40 -6.44 21.28
N TYR A 128 -17.47 -6.10 20.54
CA TYR A 128 -17.74 -6.72 19.25
C TYR A 128 -16.75 -6.28 18.16
N TYR A 129 -16.31 -5.01 18.19
CA TYR A 129 -15.27 -4.50 17.29
C TYR A 129 -13.96 -5.31 17.45
N MET A 130 -13.46 -5.42 18.68
CA MET A 130 -12.20 -6.11 18.95
C MET A 130 -12.28 -7.61 18.66
N GLU A 131 -13.43 -8.25 18.93
CA GLU A 131 -13.63 -9.66 18.56
C GLU A 131 -13.61 -9.85 17.03
N ALA A 132 -14.25 -8.97 16.28
CA ALA A 132 -14.23 -9.02 14.81
C ALA A 132 -12.82 -8.80 14.25
N VAL A 133 -12.08 -7.81 14.77
CA VAL A 133 -10.67 -7.56 14.44
C VAL A 133 -9.82 -8.80 14.73
N ALA A 134 -10.00 -9.43 15.90
CA ALA A 134 -9.25 -10.63 16.28
C ALA A 134 -9.47 -11.79 15.30
N ARG A 135 -10.73 -12.03 14.91
CA ARG A 135 -11.08 -13.09 13.94
C ARG A 135 -10.50 -12.80 12.56
N ALA A 136 -10.55 -11.54 12.11
CA ALA A 136 -9.99 -11.15 10.82
C ALA A 136 -8.47 -11.29 10.78
N ILE A 137 -7.75 -10.85 11.82
CA ILE A 137 -6.30 -11.06 11.94
C ILE A 137 -5.96 -12.55 11.90
N ALA A 138 -6.71 -13.40 12.62
CA ALA A 138 -6.46 -14.84 12.64
C ALA A 138 -6.52 -15.46 11.22
N GLN A 139 -7.37 -14.91 10.35
CA GLN A 139 -7.60 -15.37 8.99
C GLN A 139 -6.67 -14.75 7.94
N ALA A 140 -5.89 -13.71 8.28
CA ALA A 140 -5.00 -13.02 7.33
C ALA A 140 -4.01 -13.96 6.64
N GLN A 141 -3.76 -13.80 5.35
CA GLN A 141 -2.87 -14.66 4.57
C GLN A 141 -1.63 -13.94 4.04
N HIS A 142 -1.70 -12.64 3.82
CA HIS A 142 -0.66 -11.89 3.12
C HIS A 142 -0.18 -10.68 3.93
N GLU A 143 -1.10 -9.78 4.29
CA GLU A 143 -0.74 -8.47 4.83
C GLU A 143 -1.73 -8.00 5.89
N ILE A 144 -1.20 -7.35 6.92
CA ILE A 144 -1.97 -6.65 7.95
C ILE A 144 -1.40 -5.24 8.06
N PHE A 145 -2.25 -4.23 7.84
CA PHE A 145 -1.90 -2.83 8.06
C PHE A 145 -2.67 -2.30 9.27
N ILE A 146 -1.96 -1.67 10.20
CA ILE A 146 -2.56 -1.08 11.40
C ILE A 146 -2.13 0.37 11.53
N THR A 147 -3.07 1.25 11.81
CA THR A 147 -2.80 2.61 12.26
C THR A 147 -3.47 2.80 13.61
N ASP A 148 -2.74 3.33 14.58
CA ASP A 148 -3.28 3.66 15.90
C ASP A 148 -2.63 4.95 16.41
N TRP A 149 -3.44 5.77 17.09
CA TRP A 149 -2.92 6.89 17.86
C TRP A 149 -2.27 6.39 19.15
N CYS A 150 -2.83 5.33 19.73
CA CYS A 150 -2.29 4.64 20.89
C CYS A 150 -2.49 3.12 20.75
N MET A 151 -1.46 2.31 21.05
CA MET A 151 -1.57 0.86 21.01
C MET A 151 -0.96 0.21 22.25
N ASN A 152 -1.66 -0.78 22.82
CA ASN A 152 -1.14 -1.67 23.85
C ASN A 152 -1.05 -3.10 23.29
N PRO A 153 0.15 -3.60 22.94
CA PRO A 153 0.32 -4.94 22.35
C PRO A 153 -0.19 -6.09 23.23
N GLU A 154 -0.24 -5.89 24.55
CA GLU A 154 -0.72 -6.90 25.50
C GLU A 154 -2.25 -6.88 25.69
N LEU A 155 -2.98 -6.07 24.93
CA LEU A 155 -4.44 -6.03 24.94
C LEU A 155 -5.03 -7.38 24.51
N PHE A 156 -5.99 -7.89 25.28
CA PHE A 156 -6.83 -9.02 24.88
C PHE A 156 -8.02 -8.52 24.05
N LEU A 157 -8.10 -8.99 22.81
CA LEU A 157 -9.15 -8.61 21.88
C LEU A 157 -10.48 -9.37 22.12
N ARG A 158 -10.42 -10.48 22.85
CA ARG A 158 -11.59 -11.28 23.22
C ARG A 158 -11.63 -11.50 24.73
N ARG A 159 -12.84 -11.48 25.28
CA ARG A 159 -13.12 -11.77 26.70
C ARG A 159 -14.34 -12.72 26.78
N PRO A 160 -14.42 -13.60 27.79
CA PRO A 160 -13.49 -13.79 28.90
C PRO A 160 -12.13 -14.35 28.48
N ILE A 161 -11.09 -14.05 29.25
CA ILE A 161 -9.72 -14.47 28.95
C ILE A 161 -9.55 -15.94 29.38
N GLN A 162 -9.40 -16.81 28.39
CA GLN A 162 -9.16 -18.24 28.63
C GLN A 162 -7.68 -18.63 28.38
N SER A 163 -6.99 -17.88 27.52
CA SER A 163 -5.59 -18.08 27.17
C SER A 163 -5.02 -16.83 26.50
N ASN A 164 -3.71 -16.80 26.28
CA ASN A 164 -3.01 -15.72 25.56
C ASN A 164 -3.26 -15.71 24.04
N THR A 165 -4.08 -16.63 23.52
CA THR A 165 -4.34 -16.79 22.08
C THR A 165 -4.85 -15.51 21.42
N TRP A 166 -5.71 -14.76 22.13
CA TRP A 166 -6.36 -13.55 21.62
C TRP A 166 -5.70 -12.25 22.11
N ARG A 167 -4.48 -12.35 22.64
CA ARG A 167 -3.66 -11.18 22.96
C ARG A 167 -3.05 -10.63 21.68
N LEU A 168 -3.16 -9.32 21.44
CA LEU A 168 -2.81 -8.70 20.16
C LEU A 168 -1.39 -9.07 19.71
N ASP A 169 -0.39 -8.91 20.56
CA ASP A 169 1.00 -9.24 20.25
C ASP A 169 1.22 -10.72 19.89
N LYS A 170 0.57 -11.65 20.60
CA LYS A 170 0.64 -13.09 20.32
C LYS A 170 -0.02 -13.45 19.01
N LEU A 171 -1.16 -12.82 18.73
CA LEU A 171 -1.89 -13.04 17.49
C LEU A 171 -1.08 -12.52 16.29
N LEU A 172 -0.55 -11.29 16.36
CA LEU A 172 0.31 -10.73 15.32
C LEU A 172 1.59 -11.56 15.15
N GLN A 173 2.24 -11.97 16.24
CA GLN A 173 3.43 -12.83 16.17
C GLN A 173 3.13 -14.16 15.49
N ALA A 174 1.98 -14.79 15.79
CA ALA A 174 1.58 -16.05 15.17
C ALA A 174 1.38 -15.88 13.65
N LYS A 175 0.71 -14.82 13.22
CA LYS A 175 0.52 -14.53 11.79
C LYS A 175 1.83 -14.18 11.09
N ALA A 176 2.71 -13.41 11.74
CA ALA A 176 4.02 -13.08 11.20
C ALA A 176 4.87 -14.34 10.94
N ARG A 177 4.80 -15.34 11.84
CA ARG A 177 5.46 -16.65 11.68
C ARG A 177 4.87 -17.48 10.53
N GLN A 178 3.62 -17.26 10.18
CA GLN A 178 2.95 -17.88 9.02
C GLN A 178 3.29 -17.18 7.70
N GLY A 179 4.16 -16.17 7.71
CA GLY A 179 4.59 -15.44 6.52
C GLY A 179 3.83 -14.14 6.26
N VAL A 180 2.81 -13.80 7.06
CA VAL A 180 2.06 -12.55 6.92
C VAL A 180 2.95 -11.35 7.23
N ARG A 181 2.95 -10.35 6.35
CA ARG A 181 3.65 -9.07 6.58
C ARG A 181 2.75 -8.13 7.36
N ILE A 182 3.28 -7.56 8.44
CA ILE A 182 2.52 -6.70 9.34
C ILE A 182 3.19 -5.34 9.35
N CYS A 183 2.46 -4.30 8.92
CA CYS A 183 2.96 -2.92 8.93
C CYS A 183 2.09 -2.07 9.85
N VAL A 184 2.70 -1.47 10.87
CA VAL A 184 2.02 -0.65 11.87
C VAL A 184 2.52 0.78 11.77
N ILE A 185 1.62 1.75 11.68
CA ILE A 185 1.94 3.18 11.85
C ILE A 185 1.41 3.62 13.22
N LEU A 186 2.31 4.07 14.08
CA LEU A 186 1.96 4.60 15.40
C LEU A 186 2.22 6.11 15.44
N TYR A 187 1.33 6.82 16.12
CA TYR A 187 1.59 8.22 16.45
C TYR A 187 2.85 8.35 17.32
N ALA A 188 3.82 9.12 16.83
CA ALA A 188 5.03 9.48 17.56
C ALA A 188 4.74 10.65 18.53
N GLY A 189 4.00 10.36 19.60
CA GLY A 189 3.62 11.37 20.59
C GLY A 189 4.79 11.97 21.37
N ILE A 190 4.53 13.11 22.03
CA ILE A 190 5.45 13.74 22.98
C ILE A 190 5.34 12.95 24.29
N GLU A 191 6.24 11.99 24.52
CA GLU A 191 6.18 11.02 25.63
C GLU A 191 6.14 11.66 27.03
N LYS A 192 6.56 12.92 27.17
CA LYS A 192 6.46 13.69 28.43
C LYS A 192 5.07 14.26 28.72
N VAL A 193 4.23 14.40 27.70
CA VAL A 193 2.90 15.04 27.78
C VAL A 193 1.79 13.99 27.68
N VAL A 194 2.02 12.94 26.90
CA VAL A 194 1.04 11.87 26.68
C VAL A 194 1.63 10.56 27.21
N PRO A 195 0.95 9.84 28.13
CA PRO A 195 1.51 8.68 28.82
C PRO A 195 1.60 7.40 27.96
N PHE A 196 1.56 7.53 26.62
CA PHE A 196 1.68 6.40 25.70
C PHE A 196 3.12 6.28 25.19
N VAL A 197 3.77 5.16 25.50
CA VAL A 197 5.18 4.92 25.20
C VAL A 197 5.33 4.32 23.80
N SER A 198 5.01 5.10 22.77
CA SER A 198 5.02 4.64 21.36
C SER A 198 6.37 4.01 20.95
N ALA A 199 7.49 4.52 21.46
CA ALA A 199 8.82 3.96 21.20
C ALA A 199 8.97 2.53 21.78
N LYS A 200 8.50 2.32 23.01
CA LYS A 200 8.53 1.00 23.65
C LYS A 200 7.60 0.02 22.95
N THR A 201 6.39 0.46 22.58
CA THR A 201 5.44 -0.35 21.79
C THR A 201 6.06 -0.77 20.47
N ALA A 202 6.69 0.16 19.74
CA ALA A 202 7.37 -0.16 18.48
C ALA A 202 8.52 -1.15 18.68
N GLY A 203 9.36 -0.94 19.70
CA GLY A 203 10.46 -1.86 20.04
C GLY A 203 9.96 -3.27 20.39
N HIS A 204 8.89 -3.37 21.19
CA HIS A 204 8.26 -4.65 21.53
C HIS A 204 7.79 -5.38 20.27
N LEU A 205 6.97 -4.73 19.44
CA LEU A 205 6.43 -5.33 18.23
C LEU A 205 7.52 -5.77 17.24
N HIS A 206 8.55 -4.94 17.03
CA HIS A 206 9.70 -5.31 16.21
C HIS A 206 10.44 -6.54 16.73
N SER A 207 10.55 -6.70 18.05
CA SER A 207 11.24 -7.85 18.64
C SER A 207 10.48 -9.18 18.44
N LEU A 208 9.19 -9.13 18.11
CA LEU A 208 8.36 -10.34 17.98
C LEU A 208 8.69 -11.17 16.74
N HIS A 209 8.96 -10.53 15.60
CA HIS A 209 9.24 -11.19 14.32
C HIS A 209 9.75 -10.21 13.23
N PRO A 210 10.65 -10.60 12.30
CA PRO A 210 11.14 -9.73 11.21
C PRO A 210 10.08 -9.28 10.20
N ASN A 211 8.94 -9.99 10.10
CA ASN A 211 7.79 -9.57 9.27
C ASN A 211 6.92 -8.50 9.93
N ILE A 212 7.25 -8.05 11.15
CA ILE A 212 6.54 -6.97 11.84
C ILE A 212 7.36 -5.68 11.72
N HIS A 213 6.83 -4.76 10.94
CA HIS A 213 7.40 -3.45 10.66
C HIS A 213 6.57 -2.39 11.36
N VAL A 214 7.21 -1.55 12.18
CA VAL A 214 6.54 -0.45 12.87
C VAL A 214 7.20 0.86 12.45
N TYR A 215 6.39 1.80 11.99
CA TYR A 215 6.80 3.15 11.69
C TYR A 215 6.15 4.11 12.68
N ARG A 216 6.93 5.03 13.23
CA ARG A 216 6.41 6.07 14.12
C ARG A 216 6.38 7.39 13.38
N SER A 217 5.25 8.09 13.40
CA SER A 217 5.05 9.32 12.64
C SER A 217 4.09 10.27 13.34
N PRO A 218 4.20 11.59 13.13
CA PRO A 218 5.32 12.30 12.49
C PRO A 218 6.53 12.39 13.42
N LEU A 219 7.75 12.31 12.88
CA LEU A 219 8.97 12.42 13.70
C LEU A 219 9.17 13.82 14.31
N ILE A 220 8.54 14.86 13.74
CA ILE A 220 8.65 16.26 14.18
C ILE A 220 7.32 16.97 13.96
N LYS A 221 6.46 17.13 14.99
CA LYS A 221 5.35 18.12 15.07
C LYS A 221 4.95 18.39 16.53
N TRP A 222 4.57 19.64 16.83
CA TRP A 222 4.25 20.10 18.20
C TRP A 222 2.74 20.07 18.54
N PHE A 223 1.85 20.08 17.54
CA PHE A 223 0.40 20.30 17.76
C PHE A 223 -0.57 19.36 17.03
N TRP A 224 -0.07 18.48 16.15
CA TRP A 224 -0.92 17.59 15.33
C TRP A 224 -0.53 16.13 15.53
N SER A 225 -1.50 15.24 15.38
CA SER A 225 -1.29 13.80 15.54
C SER A 225 -1.86 13.01 14.36
N HIS A 226 -1.31 11.82 14.15
CA HIS A 226 -1.95 10.76 13.37
C HIS A 226 -3.01 10.13 14.26
N HIS A 227 -4.27 10.42 14.00
CA HIS A 227 -5.38 10.08 14.89
C HIS A 227 -6.30 9.00 14.33
N GLU A 228 -6.04 8.55 13.10
CA GLU A 228 -6.76 7.48 12.44
C GLU A 228 -6.55 6.13 13.16
N LYS A 229 -7.65 5.40 13.38
CA LYS A 229 -7.63 4.02 13.88
C LYS A 229 -8.13 3.11 12.79
N MET A 230 -7.25 2.22 12.32
CA MET A 230 -7.56 1.34 11.21
C MET A 230 -6.85 0.01 11.35
N VAL A 231 -7.54 -1.07 10.99
CA VAL A 231 -6.93 -2.38 10.74
C VAL A 231 -7.39 -2.84 9.36
N ALA A 232 -6.48 -2.99 8.41
CA ALA A 232 -6.75 -3.53 7.08
C ALA A 232 -6.10 -4.92 6.95
N ILE A 233 -6.88 -5.89 6.50
CA ILE A 233 -6.47 -7.29 6.32
C ILE A 233 -6.50 -7.61 4.84
N ASP A 234 -5.36 -8.07 4.31
CA ASP A 234 -5.17 -8.54 2.92
C ASP A 234 -5.72 -7.56 1.86
N GLN A 235 -5.75 -6.26 2.18
CA GLN A 235 -6.30 -5.18 1.35
C GLN A 235 -7.76 -5.41 0.90
N SER A 236 -8.52 -6.25 1.61
CA SER A 236 -9.87 -6.66 1.26
C SER A 236 -10.90 -6.41 2.38
N ILE A 237 -10.46 -6.44 3.64
CA ILE A 237 -11.29 -6.13 4.81
C ILE A 237 -10.65 -4.96 5.55
N VAL A 238 -11.43 -3.93 5.86
CA VAL A 238 -10.98 -2.77 6.64
C VAL A 238 -11.90 -2.51 7.83
N PHE A 239 -11.29 -2.35 9.00
CA PHE A 239 -11.91 -1.84 10.22
C PHE A 239 -11.44 -0.40 10.39
N MET A 240 -12.37 0.53 10.59
CA MET A 240 -12.04 1.94 10.84
C MET A 240 -13.06 2.57 11.79
N GLY A 241 -12.64 3.52 12.62
CA GLY A 241 -13.52 4.20 13.56
C GLY A 241 -12.78 4.94 14.67
N GLY A 242 -13.42 5.02 15.85
CA GLY A 242 -12.90 5.72 17.02
C GLY A 242 -12.14 4.86 18.03
N ILE A 243 -12.01 3.55 17.80
CA ILE A 243 -11.52 2.58 18.79
C ILE A 243 -10.07 2.20 18.49
N ASP A 244 -9.13 2.75 19.25
CA ASP A 244 -7.72 2.32 19.22
C ASP A 244 -7.57 0.92 19.84
N LEU A 245 -6.57 0.13 19.39
CA LEU A 245 -6.21 -1.15 20.01
C LEU A 245 -5.39 -0.96 21.30
N CYS A 246 -5.99 -0.33 22.30
CA CYS A 246 -5.35 -0.01 23.56
C CYS A 246 -6.27 -0.20 24.79
N PHE A 247 -5.71 -0.08 25.98
CA PHE A 247 -6.44 -0.25 27.24
C PHE A 247 -7.54 0.81 27.41
N GLY A 248 -8.61 0.43 28.10
CA GLY A 248 -9.78 1.27 28.35
C GLY A 248 -10.76 1.40 27.18
N ARG A 249 -10.49 0.75 26.04
CA ARG A 249 -11.37 0.82 24.84
C ARG A 249 -12.31 -0.38 24.71
N TRP A 250 -11.98 -1.50 25.33
CA TRP A 250 -12.87 -2.64 25.38
C TRP A 250 -13.99 -2.35 26.38
N ASP A 251 -15.23 -2.41 25.91
CA ASP A 251 -16.43 -2.30 26.73
C ASP A 251 -17.60 -2.99 26.03
N THR A 252 -18.65 -3.27 26.78
CA THR A 252 -19.92 -3.82 26.33
C THR A 252 -21.05 -2.82 26.59
N ILE A 253 -22.24 -3.09 26.05
CA ILE A 253 -23.43 -2.28 26.28
C ILE A 253 -23.80 -2.09 27.77
N ASP A 254 -23.30 -2.96 28.65
CA ASP A 254 -23.53 -2.87 30.09
C ASP A 254 -22.71 -1.76 30.78
N HIS A 255 -21.66 -1.23 30.14
CA HIS A 255 -20.78 -0.16 30.65
C HIS A 255 -20.40 -0.28 32.14
N ARG A 256 -19.83 -1.43 32.53
CA ARG A 256 -19.52 -1.77 33.92
C ARG A 256 -18.20 -1.18 34.42
#